data_AF-G8C025-F1
#
_entry.id   AF-G8C025-F1
#
_cell.length_a   1.000
_cell.length_b   1.000
_cell.length_c   1.000
_cell.angle_alpha   90.00
_cell.angle_beta   90.00
_cell.angle_gamma   90.00
#
_symmetry.space_group_name_H-M   'P 1'
#
loop_
_entity.id
_entity.type
_entity.pdbx_description
1 polymer ?
#
loop_
_entity_poly.entity_id
_entity_poly.type
_entity_poly.pdbx_seq_one_letter_code
_entity_poly.pdbx_strand_id
1 'polypeptide(L)'
;MRKELKIFMYANIFLFLLAIYVTFDLLTMAVDDTLKDAITEYEINHPATDAKDNLIPKIIHQTYKTEDIPEHWKEGQSKCKYLHSDYKYMFWTDKNSLEFIEEHYPWFAKSFKAYKFPIERADVIRYFILDYYGGIYIDLDDACERKLDPLLQFPAFVRKTSPTGISNDVMGSKPHHPFFIRLQKNLDKYNRNIHIPYFTILASTGPLFVSLIWKQYKRWGVTPGDEIRILQPEYYKMHSYSFFSITKGSSWHTEDATFIKSLASHILACVVAGFVFAFSMLYLEYCFYAWLCSRNDKSSTKTRSYMSFKFMMLPIHKVLGVFYNFRKDEFQMSDNIRLQTLPKENKYAGSSKKATNLKKKRKDSNVSYMHLINDLESNLETV
;
A
#
# COMPACT_ATOMS: atom_id res chain seq x y z
N MET A 1 24.05 -41.24 -9.06
CA MET A 1 24.09 -39.94 -8.36
C MET A 1 24.61 -40.14 -6.94
N ARG A 2 25.66 -39.42 -6.52
CA ARG A 2 26.25 -39.52 -5.16
C ARG A 2 25.17 -39.22 -4.10
N LYS A 3 25.22 -39.86 -2.92
CA LYS A 3 24.18 -39.72 -1.87
C LYS A 3 24.04 -38.26 -1.41
N GLU A 4 25.16 -37.56 -1.37
CA GLU A 4 25.33 -36.16 -1.01
C GLU A 4 24.59 -35.23 -1.98
N LEU A 5 24.67 -35.50 -3.28
CA LEU A 5 23.96 -34.73 -4.31
C LEU A 5 22.43 -34.92 -4.20
N LYS A 6 21.97 -36.14 -3.86
CA LYS A 6 20.55 -36.39 -3.60
C LYS A 6 20.04 -35.56 -2.42
N ILE A 7 20.76 -35.55 -1.29
CA ILE A 7 20.39 -34.77 -0.10
C ILE A 7 20.33 -33.28 -0.43
N PHE A 8 21.34 -32.76 -1.13
CA PHE A 8 21.38 -31.36 -1.54
C PHE A 8 20.18 -30.97 -2.44
N MET A 9 19.84 -31.82 -3.42
CA MET A 9 18.68 -31.58 -4.27
C MET A 9 17.36 -31.60 -3.49
N TYR A 10 17.17 -32.57 -2.59
CA TYR A 10 15.97 -32.63 -1.76
C TYR A 10 15.84 -31.43 -0.83
N ALA A 11 16.94 -30.95 -0.25
CA ALA A 11 16.94 -29.75 0.60
C ALA A 11 16.53 -28.49 -0.19
N ASN A 12 17.03 -28.32 -1.41
CA ASN A 12 16.66 -27.19 -2.27
C ASN A 12 15.20 -27.26 -2.72
N ILE A 13 14.73 -28.44 -3.14
CA ILE A 13 13.32 -28.64 -3.50
C ILE A 13 12.43 -28.32 -2.29
N PHE A 14 12.78 -28.81 -1.10
CA PHE A 14 12.05 -28.51 0.12
C PHE A 14 12.02 -27.00 0.41
N LEU A 15 13.16 -26.31 0.34
CA LEU A 15 13.24 -24.88 0.58
C LEU A 15 12.45 -24.06 -0.45
N PHE A 16 12.48 -24.46 -1.71
CA PHE A 16 11.68 -23.86 -2.77
C PHE A 16 10.17 -24.05 -2.54
N LEU A 17 9.73 -25.26 -2.21
CA LEU A 17 8.33 -25.55 -1.88
C LEU A 17 7.89 -24.79 -0.63
N LEU A 18 8.75 -24.70 0.39
CA LEU A 18 8.49 -23.89 1.59
C LEU A 18 8.36 -22.40 1.25
N ALA A 19 9.24 -21.87 0.39
CA ALA A 19 9.18 -20.48 -0.04
C ALA A 19 7.87 -20.20 -0.79
N ILE A 20 7.46 -21.08 -1.72
CA ILE A 20 6.15 -20.98 -2.40
C ILE A 20 5.03 -21.03 -1.36
N TYR A 21 5.06 -21.99 -0.44
CA TYR A 21 4.01 -22.14 0.58
C TYR A 21 3.86 -20.89 1.45
N VAL A 22 4.97 -20.32 1.94
CA VAL A 22 4.96 -19.12 2.79
C VAL A 22 4.56 -17.87 2.01
N THR A 23 4.94 -17.76 0.74
CA THR A 23 4.66 -16.58 -0.10
C THR A 23 3.41 -16.70 -0.96
N PHE A 24 2.70 -17.83 -0.89
CA PHE A 24 1.60 -18.15 -1.82
C PHE A 24 0.55 -17.05 -1.88
N ASP A 25 0.07 -16.56 -0.73
CA ASP A 25 -0.93 -15.49 -0.68
C ASP A 25 -0.42 -14.20 -1.35
N LEU A 26 0.85 -13.86 -1.13
CA LEU A 26 1.49 -12.70 -1.75
C LEU A 26 1.66 -12.90 -3.27
N LEU A 27 1.99 -14.11 -3.72
CA LEU A 27 2.06 -14.42 -5.15
C LEU A 27 0.68 -14.27 -5.81
N THR A 28 -0.40 -14.66 -5.12
CA THR A 28 -1.77 -14.47 -5.66
C THR A 28 -2.20 -13.01 -5.76
N MET A 29 -1.51 -12.08 -5.07
CA MET A 29 -1.75 -10.63 -5.23
C MET A 29 -1.26 -10.08 -6.57
N ALA A 30 -0.31 -10.75 -7.23
CA ALA A 30 0.16 -10.35 -8.56
C ALA A 30 -0.95 -10.43 -9.63
N VAL A 31 -2.00 -11.21 -9.39
CA VAL A 31 -3.19 -11.27 -10.24
C VAL A 31 -4.24 -10.30 -9.71
N ASP A 32 -4.55 -9.28 -10.50
CA ASP A 32 -5.61 -8.32 -10.17
C ASP A 32 -7.00 -8.91 -10.46
N ASP A 33 -7.67 -9.36 -9.40
CA ASP A 33 -9.04 -9.88 -9.46
C ASP A 33 -10.10 -8.84 -9.10
N THR A 34 -9.71 -7.58 -8.87
CA THR A 34 -10.62 -6.55 -8.33
C THR A 34 -11.78 -6.20 -9.28
N LEU A 35 -11.61 -6.42 -10.58
CA LEU A 35 -12.64 -6.15 -11.58
C LEU A 35 -13.83 -7.11 -11.48
N LYS A 36 -13.64 -8.33 -10.95
CA LYS A 36 -14.71 -9.33 -10.85
C LYS A 36 -15.78 -8.94 -9.84
N ASP A 37 -15.40 -8.20 -8.80
CA ASP A 37 -16.33 -7.72 -7.77
C ASP A 37 -16.59 -6.21 -7.87
N ALA A 38 -16.19 -5.59 -8.99
CA ALA A 38 -16.34 -4.16 -9.18
C ALA A 38 -17.81 -3.74 -9.02
N ILE A 39 -18.02 -2.62 -8.32
CA ILE A 39 -19.31 -1.94 -8.33
C ILE A 39 -19.47 -1.31 -9.70
N THR A 40 -20.55 -1.66 -10.39
CA THR A 40 -20.82 -1.16 -11.75
C THR A 40 -21.55 0.17 -11.73
N GLU A 41 -21.44 0.92 -12.83
CA GLU A 41 -22.19 2.17 -13.01
C GLU A 41 -23.70 1.93 -12.95
N TYR A 42 -24.16 0.80 -13.50
CA TYR A 42 -25.57 0.42 -13.49
C TYR A 42 -26.10 0.30 -12.05
N GLU A 43 -25.39 -0.41 -11.17
CA GLU A 43 -25.79 -0.59 -9.77
C GLU A 43 -25.76 0.71 -8.96
N ILE A 44 -24.84 1.62 -9.28
CA ILE A 44 -24.77 2.94 -8.63
C ILE A 44 -25.95 3.83 -9.05
N ASN A 45 -26.33 3.78 -10.32
CA ASN A 45 -27.40 4.62 -10.86
C ASN A 45 -28.80 4.03 -10.67
N HIS A 46 -28.89 2.73 -10.37
CA HIS A 46 -30.14 2.01 -10.10
C HIS A 46 -29.99 1.23 -8.78
N PRO A 47 -29.86 1.93 -7.64
CA PRO A 47 -29.81 1.25 -6.36
C PRO A 47 -31.10 0.47 -6.12
N ALA A 48 -31.02 -0.62 -5.35
CA ALA A 48 -32.19 -1.37 -4.91
C ALA A 48 -33.27 -0.41 -4.39
N THR A 49 -34.48 -0.55 -4.93
CA THR A 49 -35.52 0.49 -4.89
C THR A 49 -36.15 0.73 -3.51
N ASP A 50 -35.93 -0.17 -2.54
CA ASP A 50 -36.52 -0.09 -1.21
C ASP A 50 -35.47 0.12 -0.11
N ALA A 51 -35.73 1.07 0.80
CA ALA A 51 -34.88 1.33 1.96
C ALA A 51 -34.73 0.12 2.91
N LYS A 52 -35.58 -0.90 2.77
CA LYS A 52 -35.48 -2.20 3.47
C LYS A 52 -34.33 -3.07 2.96
N ASP A 53 -33.79 -2.78 1.79
CA ASP A 53 -32.67 -3.52 1.18
C ASP A 53 -31.30 -2.88 1.49
N ASN A 54 -31.27 -1.82 2.29
CA ASN A 54 -30.02 -1.25 2.79
C ASN A 54 -29.40 -2.18 3.84
N LEU A 55 -28.39 -2.93 3.43
CA LEU A 55 -27.64 -3.85 4.29
C LEU A 55 -26.66 -3.09 5.19
N ILE A 56 -26.07 -1.99 4.69
CA ILE A 56 -25.15 -1.14 5.46
C ILE A 56 -25.96 -0.09 6.21
N PRO A 57 -25.83 -0.01 7.55
CA PRO A 57 -26.45 1.04 8.35
C PRO A 57 -26.00 2.45 7.93
N LYS A 58 -26.90 3.43 8.04
CA LYS A 58 -26.59 4.87 7.83
C LYS A 58 -25.78 5.45 8.99
N ILE A 59 -24.55 4.98 9.15
CA ILE A 59 -23.60 5.42 10.16
C ILE A 59 -22.28 5.76 9.47
N ILE A 60 -21.75 6.95 9.73
CA ILE A 60 -20.41 7.35 9.29
C ILE A 60 -19.48 7.32 10.49
N HIS A 61 -18.35 6.64 10.31
CA HIS A 61 -17.26 6.55 11.28
C HIS A 61 -16.02 7.24 10.73
N GLN A 62 -15.41 8.11 11.54
CA GLN A 62 -14.08 8.66 11.25
C GLN A 62 -13.24 8.61 12.52
N THR A 63 -11.93 8.46 12.38
CA THR A 63 -11.02 8.40 13.51
C THR A 63 -9.97 9.51 13.46
N TYR A 64 -9.55 9.97 14.64
CA TYR A 64 -8.32 10.73 14.81
C TYR A 64 -7.75 10.51 16.20
N LYS A 65 -6.56 11.02 16.47
CA LYS A 65 -5.93 10.89 17.79
C LYS A 65 -6.78 11.56 18.88
N THR A 66 -7.33 12.73 18.57
CA THR A 66 -8.14 13.57 19.47
C THR A 66 -9.31 14.21 18.72
N GLU A 67 -10.16 14.96 19.41
CA GLU A 67 -11.25 15.72 18.77
C GLU A 67 -10.77 16.92 17.95
N ASP A 68 -9.55 17.42 18.21
CA ASP A 68 -8.98 18.54 17.47
C ASP A 68 -8.26 18.03 16.22
N ILE A 69 -8.96 18.06 15.08
CA ILE A 69 -8.41 17.64 13.78
C ILE A 69 -7.72 18.81 13.05
N PRO A 70 -6.70 18.55 12.22
CA PRO A 70 -6.06 19.56 11.38
C PRO A 70 -7.04 20.34 10.49
N GLU A 71 -6.81 21.64 10.33
CA GLU A 71 -7.71 22.56 9.61
C GLU A 71 -8.02 22.10 8.17
N HIS A 72 -7.02 21.55 7.48
CA HIS A 72 -7.17 21.08 6.10
C HIS A 72 -8.10 19.86 5.93
N TRP A 73 -8.46 19.17 7.02
CA TRP A 73 -9.44 18.07 6.98
C TRP A 73 -10.83 18.48 7.48
N LYS A 74 -10.97 19.64 8.13
CA LYS A 74 -12.26 20.09 8.70
C LYS A 74 -13.32 20.33 7.63
N GLU A 75 -12.93 20.87 6.48
CA GLU A 75 -13.85 21.08 5.36
C GLU A 75 -14.42 19.75 4.85
N GLY A 76 -13.55 18.76 4.61
CA GLY A 76 -13.94 17.42 4.16
C GLY A 76 -14.86 16.71 5.15
N GLN A 77 -14.49 16.72 6.44
CA GLN A 77 -15.32 16.18 7.53
C GLN A 77 -16.70 16.86 7.56
N SER A 78 -16.73 18.20 7.51
CA SER A 78 -17.97 18.97 7.57
C SER A 78 -18.87 18.66 6.39
N LYS A 79 -18.29 18.50 5.19
CA LYS A 79 -19.02 18.13 3.98
C LYS A 79 -19.63 16.73 4.09
N CYS A 80 -18.90 15.75 4.63
CA CYS A 80 -19.47 14.43 4.93
C CYS A 80 -20.68 14.52 5.87
N LYS A 81 -20.58 15.26 6.96
CA LYS A 81 -21.69 15.45 7.92
C LYS A 81 -22.88 16.18 7.30
N TYR A 82 -22.62 17.24 6.54
CA TYR A 82 -23.66 18.06 5.92
C TYR A 82 -24.43 17.28 4.84
N LEU A 83 -23.72 16.60 3.94
CA LEU A 83 -24.33 15.78 2.90
C LEU A 83 -25.13 14.62 3.49
N HIS A 84 -24.77 14.13 4.68
CA HIS A 84 -25.37 12.97 5.33
C HIS A 84 -26.02 13.34 6.66
N SER A 85 -26.83 14.41 6.68
CA SER A 85 -27.56 14.85 7.88
C SER A 85 -28.55 13.81 8.43
N ASP A 86 -28.95 12.84 7.62
CA ASP A 86 -29.78 11.68 7.99
C ASP A 86 -28.97 10.48 8.50
N TYR A 87 -27.63 10.56 8.51
CA TYR A 87 -26.75 9.50 9.01
C TYR A 87 -26.32 9.80 10.44
N LYS A 88 -26.15 8.75 11.25
CA LYS A 88 -25.47 8.89 12.54
C LYS A 88 -23.99 9.13 12.29
N TYR A 89 -23.44 10.20 12.85
CA TYR A 89 -22.00 10.45 12.82
C TYR A 89 -21.35 10.01 14.12
N MET A 90 -20.31 9.18 14.04
CA MET A 90 -19.53 8.70 15.18
C MET A 90 -18.06 9.01 14.97
N PHE A 91 -17.48 9.79 15.89
CA PHE A 91 -16.08 10.17 15.85
C PHE A 91 -15.29 9.43 16.92
N TRP A 92 -14.18 8.84 16.51
CA TRP A 92 -13.39 7.94 17.34
C TRP A 92 -12.02 8.56 17.62
N THR A 93 -11.76 8.81 18.91
CA THR A 93 -10.46 9.24 19.42
C THR A 93 -9.64 8.04 19.84
N ASP A 94 -8.32 8.20 20.04
CA ASP A 94 -7.49 7.12 20.61
C ASP A 94 -8.05 6.61 21.95
N LYS A 95 -8.61 7.52 22.76
CA LYS A 95 -9.21 7.22 24.06
C LYS A 95 -10.47 6.37 23.92
N ASN A 96 -11.49 6.86 23.20
CA ASN A 96 -12.77 6.13 23.11
C ASN A 96 -12.66 4.85 22.25
N SER A 97 -11.67 4.79 21.35
CA SER A 97 -11.32 3.56 20.62
C SER A 97 -10.82 2.49 21.56
N LEU A 98 -9.94 2.85 22.50
CA LEU A 98 -9.46 1.90 23.51
C LEU A 98 -10.59 1.46 24.45
N GLU A 99 -11.40 2.39 24.94
CA GLU A 99 -12.55 2.09 25.81
C GLU A 99 -13.51 1.11 25.12
N PHE A 100 -13.81 1.33 23.83
CA PHE A 100 -14.64 0.43 23.04
C PHE A 100 -14.05 -0.98 22.90
N ILE A 101 -12.73 -1.09 22.67
CA ILE A 101 -12.07 -2.40 22.62
C ILE A 101 -12.09 -3.09 23.98
N GLU A 102 -11.85 -2.35 25.07
CA GLU A 102 -11.88 -2.91 26.43
C GLU A 102 -13.28 -3.41 26.83
N GLU A 103 -14.33 -2.69 26.41
CA GLU A 103 -15.72 -3.03 26.70
C GLU A 103 -16.23 -4.20 25.85
N HIS A 104 -16.06 -4.16 24.53
CA HIS A 104 -16.68 -5.11 23.61
C HIS A 104 -15.76 -6.25 23.16
N TYR A 105 -14.44 -6.05 23.20
CA TYR A 105 -13.43 -7.00 22.74
C TYR A 105 -12.27 -7.16 23.73
N PRO A 106 -12.55 -7.45 25.02
CA PRO A 106 -11.52 -7.46 26.07
C PRO A 106 -10.38 -8.44 25.79
N TRP A 107 -10.65 -9.50 25.02
CA TRP A 107 -9.65 -10.47 24.57
C TRP A 107 -8.54 -9.85 23.70
N PHE A 108 -8.82 -8.73 23.01
CA PHE A 108 -7.88 -8.06 22.11
C PHE A 108 -7.24 -6.80 22.72
N ALA A 109 -7.74 -6.32 23.87
CA ALA A 109 -7.28 -5.06 24.48
C ALA A 109 -5.76 -5.00 24.70
N LYS A 110 -5.14 -6.13 25.09
CA LYS A 110 -3.68 -6.22 25.27
C LYS A 110 -2.94 -6.02 23.94
N SER A 111 -3.39 -6.68 22.88
CA SER A 111 -2.79 -6.56 21.54
C SER A 111 -2.98 -5.15 20.97
N PHE A 112 -4.16 -4.57 21.14
CA PHE A 112 -4.46 -3.20 20.71
C PHE A 112 -3.49 -2.17 21.33
N LYS A 113 -3.20 -2.31 22.63
CA LYS A 113 -2.21 -1.46 23.34
C LYS A 113 -0.77 -1.71 22.91
N ALA A 114 -0.46 -2.91 22.42
CA ALA A 114 0.90 -3.34 22.11
C ALA A 114 1.39 -2.88 20.72
N TYR A 115 0.51 -2.35 19.86
CA TYR A 115 0.92 -1.82 18.56
C TYR A 115 1.93 -0.68 18.70
N LYS A 116 3.00 -0.76 17.91
CA LYS A 116 4.14 0.16 18.00
C LYS A 116 3.79 1.53 17.44
N PHE A 117 3.07 1.56 16.32
CA PHE A 117 2.75 2.80 15.63
C PHE A 117 1.29 3.19 15.89
N PRO A 118 0.99 4.48 16.17
CA PRO A 118 -0.39 4.93 16.38
C PRO A 118 -1.33 4.64 15.20
N ILE A 119 -0.83 4.73 13.96
CA ILE A 119 -1.61 4.42 12.77
C ILE A 119 -2.12 2.97 12.75
N GLU A 120 -1.36 2.02 13.31
CA GLU A 120 -1.82 0.62 13.40
C GLU A 120 -3.08 0.50 14.24
N ARG A 121 -3.22 1.30 15.31
CA ARG A 121 -4.45 1.33 16.11
C ARG A 121 -5.63 1.95 15.36
N ALA A 122 -5.39 2.98 14.55
CA ALA A 122 -6.40 3.59 13.69
C ALA A 122 -6.84 2.65 12.54
N ASP A 123 -5.91 1.87 11.98
CA ASP A 123 -6.20 0.79 11.03
C ASP A 123 -7.01 -0.34 11.67
N VAL A 124 -6.70 -0.67 12.93
CA VAL A 124 -7.36 -1.79 13.61
C VAL A 124 -8.77 -1.44 14.05
N ILE A 125 -8.96 -0.26 14.65
CA ILE A 125 -10.25 0.09 15.25
C ILE A 125 -11.38 0.11 14.22
N ARG A 126 -11.11 0.54 12.97
CA ARG A 126 -12.12 0.51 11.88
C ARG A 126 -12.64 -0.90 11.59
N TYR A 127 -11.85 -1.96 11.79
CA TYR A 127 -12.32 -3.34 11.62
C TYR A 127 -13.26 -3.80 12.72
N PHE A 128 -13.03 -3.36 13.95
CA PHE A 128 -13.89 -3.69 15.09
C PHE A 128 -15.18 -2.85 15.10
N ILE A 129 -15.09 -1.57 14.73
CA ILE A 129 -16.25 -0.68 14.59
C ILE A 129 -17.20 -1.20 13.51
N LEU A 130 -16.69 -1.53 12.32
CA LEU A 130 -17.52 -2.00 11.22
C LEU A 130 -18.13 -3.38 11.49
N ASP A 131 -17.43 -4.24 12.20
CA ASP A 131 -18.01 -5.52 12.66
C ASP A 131 -19.13 -5.30 13.68
N TYR A 132 -18.96 -4.39 14.64
CA TYR A 132 -19.95 -4.19 15.70
C TYR A 132 -21.17 -3.39 15.24
N TYR A 133 -20.94 -2.21 14.63
CA TYR A 133 -21.99 -1.28 14.25
C TYR A 133 -22.43 -1.41 12.79
N GLY A 134 -21.62 -2.04 11.93
CA GLY A 134 -21.71 -1.83 10.50
C GLY A 134 -21.35 -0.38 10.14
N GLY A 135 -21.94 0.12 9.06
CA GLY A 135 -21.79 1.52 8.63
C GLY A 135 -20.68 1.71 7.61
N ILE A 136 -20.21 2.96 7.50
CA ILE A 136 -19.17 3.37 6.56
C ILE A 136 -18.06 4.07 7.34
N TYR A 137 -16.86 3.51 7.28
CA TYR A 137 -15.64 4.13 7.75
C TYR A 137 -15.01 4.96 6.62
N ILE A 138 -14.54 6.17 6.95
CA ILE A 138 -13.92 7.11 6.01
C ILE A 138 -12.71 7.77 6.72
N ASP A 139 -11.51 7.63 6.18
CA ASP A 139 -10.34 8.36 6.68
C ASP A 139 -10.55 9.89 6.54
N LEU A 140 -9.89 10.69 7.39
CA LEU A 140 -10.10 12.15 7.43
C LEU A 140 -9.54 12.91 6.23
N ASP A 141 -8.63 12.28 5.48
CA ASP A 141 -8.12 12.80 4.22
C ASP A 141 -9.05 12.53 3.03
N ASP A 142 -10.16 11.82 3.22
CA ASP A 142 -11.23 11.63 2.24
C ASP A 142 -12.47 12.50 2.57
N ALA A 143 -12.84 13.37 1.63
CA ALA A 143 -14.02 14.22 1.71
C ALA A 143 -15.18 13.65 0.87
N CYS A 144 -16.41 13.76 1.36
CA CYS A 144 -17.59 13.29 0.62
C CYS A 144 -18.03 14.30 -0.44
N GLU A 145 -18.26 13.83 -1.67
CA GLU A 145 -18.67 14.65 -2.81
C GLU A 145 -20.15 14.46 -3.20
N ARG A 146 -20.75 13.33 -2.79
CA ARG A 146 -22.17 12.99 -3.04
C ARG A 146 -22.70 12.05 -1.96
N LYS A 147 -24.02 11.82 -1.98
CA LYS A 147 -24.71 10.85 -1.13
C LYS A 147 -24.16 9.44 -1.32
N LEU A 148 -23.89 8.76 -0.20
CA LEU A 148 -23.39 7.39 -0.13
C LEU A 148 -24.50 6.32 -0.23
N ASP A 149 -25.77 6.73 -0.28
CA ASP A 149 -26.94 5.84 -0.33
C ASP A 149 -26.84 4.71 -1.36
N PRO A 150 -26.32 4.93 -2.60
CA PRO A 150 -26.17 3.84 -3.57
C PRO A 150 -25.23 2.71 -3.14
N LEU A 151 -24.36 2.94 -2.14
CA LEU A 151 -23.43 1.94 -1.63
C LEU A 151 -24.05 1.08 -0.53
N LEU A 152 -25.21 1.47 0.03
CA LEU A 152 -25.80 0.80 1.19
C LEU A 152 -26.43 -0.56 0.89
N GLN A 153 -26.73 -0.82 -0.38
CA GLN A 153 -27.32 -2.08 -0.86
C GLN A 153 -26.35 -3.28 -0.79
N PHE A 154 -25.04 -3.05 -0.63
CA PHE A 154 -24.04 -4.11 -0.65
C PHE A 154 -23.77 -4.68 0.75
N PRO A 155 -23.47 -5.98 0.91
CA PRO A 155 -23.10 -6.54 2.22
C PRO A 155 -21.85 -5.90 2.81
N ALA A 156 -20.87 -5.64 1.95
CA ALA A 156 -19.69 -4.85 2.24
C ALA A 156 -19.15 -4.21 0.97
N PHE A 157 -18.45 -3.07 1.11
CA PHE A 157 -17.63 -2.52 0.05
C PHE A 157 -16.31 -1.98 0.56
N VAL A 158 -15.32 -1.93 -0.32
CA VAL A 158 -13.97 -1.39 -0.08
C VAL A 158 -13.45 -0.70 -1.34
N ARG A 159 -12.48 0.21 -1.22
CA ARG A 159 -11.82 0.79 -2.40
C ARG A 159 -10.78 -0.15 -2.97
N LYS A 160 -10.58 -0.09 -4.29
CA LYS A 160 -9.37 -0.64 -4.92
C LYS A 160 -8.13 0.16 -4.45
N THR A 161 -7.00 -0.52 -4.28
CA THR A 161 -5.71 0.16 -4.08
C THR A 161 -4.76 -0.09 -5.25
N SER A 162 -3.74 0.76 -5.37
CA SER A 162 -2.69 0.66 -6.40
C SER A 162 -1.39 0.19 -5.75
N PRO A 163 -0.62 -0.73 -6.38
CA PRO A 163 -0.84 -1.30 -7.72
C PRO A 163 -1.87 -2.43 -7.77
N THR A 164 -2.12 -3.14 -6.68
CA THR A 164 -3.07 -4.27 -6.63
C THR A 164 -3.74 -4.37 -5.27
N GLY A 165 -4.96 -4.92 -5.23
CA GLY A 165 -5.68 -5.23 -3.99
C GLY A 165 -6.74 -4.21 -3.60
N ILE A 166 -7.05 -4.20 -2.30
CA ILE A 166 -8.06 -3.34 -1.69
C ILE A 166 -7.43 -2.46 -0.60
N SER A 167 -8.00 -1.28 -0.41
CA SER A 167 -7.60 -0.32 0.61
C SER A 167 -8.46 -0.46 1.87
N ASN A 168 -7.99 0.11 2.97
CA ASN A 168 -8.69 0.17 4.25
C ASN A 168 -9.13 1.58 4.63
N ASP A 169 -8.94 2.57 3.75
CA ASP A 169 -9.21 3.99 3.97
C ASP A 169 -10.69 4.37 3.92
N VAL A 170 -11.44 3.75 3.02
CA VAL A 170 -12.90 3.84 2.94
C VAL A 170 -13.47 2.42 2.82
N MET A 171 -14.29 2.04 3.78
CA MET A 171 -14.87 0.71 3.90
C MET A 171 -16.30 0.80 4.40
N GLY A 172 -17.20 -0.01 3.86
CA GLY A 172 -18.57 -0.12 4.37
C GLY A 172 -18.96 -1.56 4.61
N SER A 173 -19.81 -1.81 5.61
CA SER A 173 -20.30 -3.16 5.89
C SER A 173 -21.61 -3.20 6.67
N LYS A 174 -22.37 -4.27 6.49
CA LYS A 174 -23.38 -4.71 7.47
C LYS A 174 -22.69 -5.14 8.78
N PRO A 175 -23.36 -5.03 9.93
CA PRO A 175 -22.84 -5.58 11.18
C PRO A 175 -22.53 -7.08 11.05
N HIS A 176 -21.47 -7.52 11.72
CA HIS A 176 -21.03 -8.92 11.81
C HIS A 176 -20.69 -9.57 10.47
N HIS A 177 -20.24 -8.78 9.49
CA HIS A 177 -19.83 -9.33 8.20
C HIS A 177 -18.59 -10.24 8.35
N PRO A 178 -18.62 -11.49 7.84
CA PRO A 178 -17.58 -12.51 8.09
C PRO A 178 -16.16 -12.07 7.75
N PHE A 179 -16.00 -11.23 6.73
CA PHE A 179 -14.72 -10.64 6.36
C PHE A 179 -14.07 -9.83 7.49
N PHE A 180 -14.83 -8.97 8.18
CA PHE A 180 -14.29 -8.12 9.25
C PHE A 180 -13.96 -8.94 10.50
N ILE A 181 -14.78 -9.93 10.84
CA ILE A 181 -14.46 -10.94 11.86
C ILE A 181 -13.14 -11.65 11.52
N ARG A 182 -12.92 -11.98 10.24
CA ARG A 182 -11.70 -12.63 9.78
C ARG A 182 -10.48 -11.70 9.89
N LEU A 183 -10.62 -10.41 9.58
CA LEU A 183 -9.57 -9.42 9.80
C LEU A 183 -9.15 -9.43 11.28
N GLN A 184 -10.10 -9.24 12.20
CA GLN A 184 -9.85 -9.20 13.65
C GLN A 184 -9.09 -10.45 14.14
N LYS A 185 -9.56 -11.64 13.76
CA LYS A 185 -8.96 -12.92 14.18
C LYS A 185 -7.54 -13.14 13.66
N ASN A 186 -7.11 -12.42 12.62
CA ASN A 186 -5.78 -12.56 12.05
C ASN A 186 -4.81 -11.45 12.47
N LEU A 187 -5.25 -10.38 13.11
CA LEU A 187 -4.39 -9.25 13.48
C LEU A 187 -3.12 -9.66 14.26
N ASP A 188 -3.26 -10.50 15.28
CA ASP A 188 -2.11 -10.95 16.09
C ASP A 188 -1.08 -11.74 15.26
N LYS A 189 -1.54 -12.53 14.28
CA LYS A 189 -0.66 -13.32 13.40
C LYS A 189 0.19 -12.44 12.50
N TYR A 190 -0.33 -11.27 12.12
CA TYR A 190 0.30 -10.33 11.19
C TYR A 190 1.00 -9.16 11.89
N ASN A 191 0.84 -8.99 13.20
CA ASN A 191 1.59 -8.03 14.01
C ASN A 191 3.08 -8.42 14.11
N ARG A 192 3.83 -8.16 13.03
CA ARG A 192 5.25 -8.43 12.91
C ARG A 192 6.00 -7.11 12.81
N ASN A 193 6.86 -6.85 13.78
CA ASN A 193 7.76 -5.70 13.74
C ASN A 193 8.95 -5.99 12.80
N ILE A 194 8.73 -5.79 11.51
CA ILE A 194 9.79 -5.75 10.52
C ILE A 194 10.49 -4.39 10.74
N HIS A 195 11.81 -4.34 10.83
CA HIS A 195 12.54 -3.10 11.18
C HIS A 195 12.43 -1.95 10.15
N ILE A 196 11.49 -2.04 9.20
CA ILE A 196 11.11 -1.02 8.23
C ILE A 196 9.66 -0.58 8.56
N PRO A 197 9.45 0.61 9.16
CA PRO A 197 8.14 1.11 9.57
C PRO A 197 7.06 1.01 8.49
N TYR A 198 7.33 1.46 7.27
CA TYR A 198 6.38 1.49 6.16
C TYR A 198 5.83 0.10 5.84
N PHE A 199 6.70 -0.91 5.72
CA PHE A 199 6.27 -2.29 5.48
C PHE A 199 5.58 -2.90 6.69
N THR A 200 6.03 -2.59 7.91
CA THR A 200 5.35 -3.06 9.12
C THR A 200 3.92 -2.58 9.13
N ILE A 201 3.68 -1.28 8.98
CA ILE A 201 2.33 -0.68 8.99
C ILE A 201 1.46 -1.28 7.87
N LEU A 202 1.96 -1.33 6.64
CA LEU A 202 1.21 -1.89 5.51
C LEU A 202 0.80 -3.35 5.73
N ALA A 203 1.72 -4.18 6.22
CA ALA A 203 1.57 -5.63 6.30
C ALA A 203 0.95 -6.12 7.63
N SER A 204 0.99 -5.32 8.70
CA SER A 204 0.42 -5.67 10.00
C SER A 204 -1.06 -5.36 10.08
N THR A 205 -1.44 -4.15 9.67
CA THR A 205 -2.80 -3.63 9.83
C THR A 205 -3.31 -2.91 8.60
N GLY A 206 -2.44 -2.41 7.72
CA GLY A 206 -2.82 -1.56 6.59
C GLY A 206 -3.34 -2.29 5.34
N PRO A 207 -3.33 -1.62 4.17
CA PRO A 207 -3.87 -2.13 2.91
C PRO A 207 -3.31 -3.49 2.45
N LEU A 208 -2.02 -3.78 2.70
CA LEU A 208 -1.44 -5.07 2.32
C LEU A 208 -1.99 -6.20 3.20
N PHE A 209 -2.12 -5.98 4.51
CA PHE A 209 -2.79 -6.92 5.42
C PHE A 209 -4.21 -7.23 4.94
N VAL A 210 -5.03 -6.20 4.74
CA VAL A 210 -6.44 -6.36 4.35
C VAL A 210 -6.57 -7.08 3.00
N SER A 211 -5.71 -6.75 2.04
CA SER A 211 -5.67 -7.39 0.73
C SER A 211 -5.32 -8.88 0.81
N LEU A 212 -4.36 -9.27 1.65
CA LEU A 212 -4.00 -10.67 1.85
C LEU A 212 -5.16 -11.46 2.47
N ILE A 213 -5.82 -10.90 3.50
CA ILE A 213 -6.98 -11.54 4.12
C ILE A 213 -8.14 -11.63 3.13
N TRP A 214 -8.34 -10.64 2.26
CA TRP A 214 -9.36 -10.67 1.21
C TRP A 214 -9.12 -11.80 0.20
N LYS A 215 -7.88 -11.99 -0.27
CA LYS A 215 -7.54 -13.14 -1.14
C LYS A 215 -7.81 -14.48 -0.44
N GLN A 216 -7.47 -14.59 0.84
CA GLN A 216 -7.76 -15.82 1.59
C GLN A 216 -9.26 -16.01 1.87
N TYR A 217 -10.01 -14.93 2.02
CA TYR A 217 -11.46 -14.94 2.22
C TYR A 217 -12.18 -15.48 0.99
N LYS A 218 -11.80 -15.02 -0.20
CA LYS A 218 -12.43 -15.41 -1.47
C LYS A 218 -11.99 -16.76 -2.02
N ARG A 219 -10.87 -17.31 -1.55
CA ARG A 219 -10.18 -18.46 -2.16
C ARG A 219 -11.08 -19.68 -2.40
N TRP A 220 -12.01 -19.94 -1.50
CA TRP A 220 -12.86 -21.14 -1.51
C TRP A 220 -14.34 -20.83 -1.80
N GLY A 221 -14.60 -19.66 -2.41
CA GLY A 221 -15.94 -19.13 -2.58
C GLY A 221 -16.41 -18.35 -1.36
N VAL A 222 -17.40 -17.50 -1.58
CA VAL A 222 -18.04 -16.67 -0.56
C VAL A 222 -19.52 -17.01 -0.55
N THR A 223 -20.12 -17.07 0.65
CA THR A 223 -21.56 -17.31 0.79
C THR A 223 -22.33 -16.16 0.14
N PRO A 224 -23.43 -16.45 -0.60
CA PRO A 224 -24.29 -15.40 -1.13
C PRO A 224 -24.76 -14.45 -0.02
N GLY A 225 -24.61 -13.14 -0.23
CA GLY A 225 -24.94 -12.10 0.74
C GLY A 225 -23.80 -11.71 1.70
N ASP A 226 -22.60 -12.27 1.52
CA ASP A 226 -21.37 -11.88 2.24
C ASP A 226 -20.24 -11.46 1.28
N GLU A 227 -20.60 -11.10 0.03
CA GLU A 227 -19.67 -10.62 -0.97
C GLU A 227 -19.15 -9.22 -0.63
N ILE A 228 -17.88 -9.01 -0.93
CA ILE A 228 -17.24 -7.70 -0.80
C ILE A 228 -17.19 -7.08 -2.19
N ARG A 229 -17.82 -5.92 -2.34
CA ARG A 229 -17.84 -5.17 -3.58
C ARG A 229 -16.74 -4.12 -3.63
N ILE A 230 -16.17 -3.91 -4.82
CA ILE A 230 -14.98 -3.07 -4.96
C ILE A 230 -15.34 -1.78 -5.68
N LEU A 231 -15.21 -0.67 -4.97
CA LEU A 231 -15.31 0.66 -5.55
C LEU A 231 -14.06 0.93 -6.39
N GLN A 232 -14.26 1.22 -7.67
CA GLN A 232 -13.18 1.46 -8.63
C GLN A 232 -12.70 2.93 -8.60
N PRO A 233 -11.43 3.22 -9.00
CA PRO A 233 -10.82 4.54 -8.91
C PRO A 233 -11.64 5.70 -9.47
N GLU A 234 -12.42 5.46 -10.52
CA GLU A 234 -13.24 6.46 -11.19
C GLU A 234 -14.28 7.08 -10.23
N TYR A 235 -14.69 6.31 -9.22
CA TYR A 235 -15.67 6.73 -8.23
C TYR A 235 -15.05 7.39 -6.99
N TYR A 236 -13.73 7.58 -6.93
CA TYR A 236 -13.07 8.26 -5.82
C TYR A 236 -11.82 9.07 -6.20
N LYS A 237 -11.53 9.25 -7.49
CA LYS A 237 -10.42 10.06 -7.99
C LYS A 237 -10.88 11.06 -9.04
N MET A 238 -10.96 12.33 -8.66
CA MET A 238 -11.02 13.52 -9.56
C MET A 238 -12.04 13.47 -10.72
N HIS A 239 -13.14 12.75 -10.58
CA HIS A 239 -14.26 12.81 -11.52
C HIS A 239 -15.46 13.51 -10.90
N SER A 240 -16.29 14.15 -11.75
CA SER A 240 -17.48 14.89 -11.29
C SER A 240 -18.55 14.03 -10.62
N TYR A 241 -18.48 12.72 -10.79
CA TYR A 241 -19.42 11.74 -10.23
C TYR A 241 -18.83 10.90 -9.10
N SER A 242 -17.58 11.19 -8.68
CA SER A 242 -16.92 10.49 -7.58
C SER A 242 -17.69 10.69 -6.27
N PHE A 243 -17.69 9.67 -5.40
CA PHE A 243 -18.18 9.74 -4.02
C PHE A 243 -17.24 10.50 -3.11
N PHE A 244 -15.95 10.46 -3.42
CA PHE A 244 -14.89 11.01 -2.58
C PHE A 244 -13.94 11.90 -3.37
N SER A 245 -13.40 12.91 -2.69
CA SER A 245 -12.21 13.63 -3.10
C SER A 245 -11.11 13.44 -2.06
N ILE A 246 -9.87 13.33 -2.51
CA ILE A 246 -8.71 13.02 -1.67
C ILE A 246 -7.97 14.34 -1.40
N THR A 247 -7.77 14.63 -0.12
CA THR A 247 -6.92 15.73 0.34
C THR A 247 -5.54 15.21 0.74
N LYS A 248 -4.59 16.11 1.05
CA LYS A 248 -3.24 15.67 1.45
C LYS A 248 -3.33 14.85 2.74
N GLY A 249 -2.96 13.57 2.61
CA GLY A 249 -3.00 12.57 3.66
C GLY A 249 -1.60 12.09 4.08
N SER A 250 -1.52 10.81 4.47
CA SER A 250 -0.25 10.10 4.67
C SER A 250 0.63 10.61 5.82
N SER A 251 0.02 11.06 6.91
CA SER A 251 0.71 11.61 8.09
C SER A 251 1.67 10.63 8.81
N TRP A 252 1.70 9.36 8.40
CA TRP A 252 2.56 8.30 8.95
C TRP A 252 3.73 7.91 8.03
N HIS A 253 3.82 8.43 6.80
CA HIS A 253 4.96 8.16 5.94
C HIS A 253 6.24 8.78 6.53
N THR A 254 7.23 7.94 6.78
CA THR A 254 8.59 8.35 7.16
C THR A 254 9.55 8.28 5.96
N GLU A 255 10.82 8.62 6.14
CA GLU A 255 11.83 8.61 5.06
C GLU A 255 12.00 7.24 4.38
N ASP A 256 11.67 6.15 5.08
CA ASP A 256 11.66 4.82 4.49
C ASP A 256 10.56 4.67 3.41
N ALA A 257 9.42 5.34 3.56
CA ALA A 257 8.36 5.33 2.57
C ALA A 257 8.81 5.96 1.25
N THR A 258 9.60 7.05 1.31
CA THR A 258 10.15 7.68 0.10
C THR A 258 11.20 6.79 -0.55
N PHE A 259 12.06 6.14 0.23
CA PHE A 259 13.01 5.15 -0.29
C PHE A 259 12.30 3.97 -0.98
N ILE A 260 11.29 3.36 -0.33
CA ILE A 260 10.54 2.25 -0.92
C ILE A 260 9.79 2.66 -2.19
N LYS A 261 9.18 3.86 -2.21
CA LYS A 261 8.54 4.39 -3.42
C LYS A 261 9.56 4.64 -4.53
N SER A 262 10.77 5.08 -4.20
CA SER A 262 11.86 5.24 -5.18
C SER A 262 12.30 3.91 -5.79
N LEU A 263 12.26 2.79 -5.05
CA LEU A 263 12.53 1.47 -5.64
C LEU A 263 11.52 1.12 -6.74
N ALA A 264 10.26 1.53 -6.60
CA ALA A 264 9.24 1.29 -7.61
C ALA A 264 9.51 2.04 -8.92
N SER A 265 10.07 3.26 -8.86
CA SER A 265 10.49 3.99 -10.08
C SER A 265 11.77 3.41 -10.71
N HIS A 266 12.50 2.56 -9.99
CA HIS A 266 13.72 1.90 -10.45
C HIS A 266 13.57 0.37 -10.57
N ILE A 267 12.39 -0.10 -11.00
CA ILE A 267 12.05 -1.54 -11.03
C ILE A 267 13.06 -2.37 -11.83
N LEU A 268 13.55 -1.85 -12.96
CA LEU A 268 14.55 -2.57 -13.78
C LEU A 268 15.86 -2.78 -13.03
N ALA A 269 16.36 -1.76 -12.33
CA ALA A 269 17.57 -1.88 -11.53
C ALA A 269 17.38 -2.88 -10.38
N CYS A 270 16.21 -2.87 -9.73
CA CYS A 270 15.86 -3.83 -8.69
C CYS A 270 15.83 -5.27 -9.22
N VAL A 271 15.24 -5.50 -10.40
CA VAL A 271 15.20 -6.82 -11.05
C VAL A 271 16.61 -7.31 -11.38
N VAL A 272 17.45 -6.47 -11.99
CA VAL A 272 18.85 -6.81 -12.31
C VAL A 272 19.64 -7.15 -11.04
N ALA A 273 19.53 -6.31 -10.01
CA ALA A 273 20.18 -6.54 -8.72
C ALA A 273 19.72 -7.87 -8.09
N GLY A 274 18.41 -8.17 -8.17
CA GLY A 274 17.83 -9.44 -7.72
C GLY A 274 18.43 -10.66 -8.44
N PHE A 275 18.57 -10.62 -9.76
CA PHE A 275 19.21 -11.69 -10.53
C PHE A 275 20.69 -11.85 -10.17
N VAL A 276 21.44 -10.75 -10.07
CA VAL A 276 22.84 -10.78 -9.66
C VAL A 276 22.99 -11.42 -8.28
N PHE A 277 22.14 -11.06 -7.33
CA PHE A 277 22.12 -11.65 -5.99
C PHE A 277 21.81 -13.16 -6.03
N ALA A 278 20.76 -13.55 -6.77
CA ALA A 278 20.37 -14.95 -6.90
C ALA A 278 21.46 -15.82 -7.54
N PHE A 279 22.07 -15.36 -8.64
CA PHE A 279 23.19 -16.08 -9.27
C PHE A 279 24.42 -16.15 -8.37
N SER A 280 24.68 -15.10 -7.56
CA SER A 280 25.76 -15.12 -6.58
C SER A 280 25.51 -16.17 -5.49
N MET A 281 24.28 -16.30 -4.99
CA MET A 281 23.91 -17.34 -4.03
C MET A 281 24.06 -18.75 -4.62
N LEU A 282 23.55 -18.99 -5.83
CA LEU A 282 23.68 -20.28 -6.52
C LEU A 282 25.16 -20.64 -6.77
N TYR A 283 26.00 -19.66 -7.10
CA TYR A 283 27.43 -19.87 -7.27
C TYR A 283 28.13 -20.23 -5.96
N LEU A 284 27.75 -19.60 -4.84
CA LEU A 284 28.28 -19.95 -3.51
C LEU A 284 27.86 -21.35 -3.09
N GLU A 285 26.61 -21.75 -3.34
CA GLU A 285 26.13 -23.10 -3.10
C GLU A 285 26.88 -24.14 -3.93
N TYR A 286 27.13 -23.86 -5.21
CA TYR A 286 27.95 -24.71 -6.08
C TYR A 286 29.39 -24.85 -5.55
N CYS A 287 30.01 -23.74 -5.13
CA CYS A 287 31.34 -23.76 -4.51
C CYS A 287 31.36 -24.63 -3.24
N PHE A 288 30.34 -24.51 -2.39
CA PHE A 288 30.21 -25.32 -1.18
C PHE A 288 30.03 -26.82 -1.50
N TYR A 289 29.22 -27.15 -2.50
CA TYR A 289 29.07 -28.53 -2.97
C TYR A 289 30.38 -29.11 -3.51
N ALA A 290 31.13 -28.34 -4.31
CA ALA A 290 32.43 -28.76 -4.84
C ALA A 290 33.44 -29.00 -3.70
N TRP A 291 33.43 -28.14 -2.67
CA TRP A 291 34.25 -28.31 -1.46
C TRP A 291 33.91 -29.59 -0.70
N LEU A 292 32.62 -29.89 -0.48
CA LEU A 292 32.17 -31.13 0.16
C LEU A 292 32.62 -32.38 -0.61
N CYS A 293 32.48 -32.36 -1.94
CA CYS A 293 32.86 -33.49 -2.79
C CYS A 293 34.37 -33.77 -2.78
N SER A 294 35.21 -32.73 -2.71
CA SER A 294 36.67 -32.88 -2.63
C SER A 294 37.17 -33.45 -1.30
N ARG A 295 36.36 -33.38 -0.24
CA ARG A 295 36.75 -33.83 1.11
C ARG A 295 36.56 -35.34 1.31
N ASN A 296 35.70 -35.96 0.51
CA ASN A 296 35.46 -37.41 0.50
C ASN A 296 36.44 -38.20 -0.40
N ASP A 297 37.31 -37.52 -1.16
CA ASP A 297 38.27 -38.17 -2.04
C ASP A 297 39.62 -38.36 -1.32
N LYS A 298 39.82 -39.53 -0.69
CA LYS A 298 41.07 -39.86 0.04
C LYS A 298 42.27 -40.16 -0.87
N SER A 299 42.16 -40.05 -2.20
CA SER A 299 43.22 -40.51 -3.13
C SER A 299 43.99 -39.43 -3.91
N SER A 300 43.72 -38.12 -3.73
CA SER A 300 44.42 -37.11 -4.52
C SER A 300 45.12 -36.04 -3.69
N THR A 301 46.40 -36.28 -3.41
CA THR A 301 47.37 -35.25 -3.00
C THR A 301 47.67 -34.22 -4.10
N LYS A 302 47.18 -34.39 -5.34
CA LYS A 302 47.37 -33.44 -6.44
C LYS A 302 46.22 -32.44 -6.65
N THR A 303 45.00 -32.74 -6.21
CA THR A 303 43.84 -31.83 -6.37
C THR A 303 43.71 -30.80 -5.24
N ARG A 304 44.57 -30.87 -4.22
CA ARG A 304 44.60 -29.91 -3.10
C ARG A 304 45.03 -28.50 -3.54
N SER A 305 45.63 -28.36 -4.72
CA SER A 305 46.07 -27.07 -5.29
C SER A 305 44.97 -26.26 -5.99
N TYR A 306 43.85 -26.88 -6.40
CA TYR A 306 42.76 -26.16 -7.09
C TYR A 306 41.76 -25.50 -6.14
N MET A 307 41.81 -25.86 -4.85
CA MET A 307 41.05 -25.22 -3.78
C MET A 307 41.97 -24.48 -2.79
N SER A 308 43.02 -23.85 -3.32
CA SER A 308 43.50 -22.63 -2.66
C SER A 308 42.34 -21.66 -2.69
N PHE A 309 41.74 -21.44 -1.53
CA PHE A 309 40.75 -20.41 -1.21
C PHE A 309 41.35 -19.03 -1.51
N LYS A 310 41.57 -18.71 -2.78
CA LYS A 310 41.72 -17.32 -3.22
C LYS A 310 40.32 -16.77 -3.12
N PHE A 311 40.00 -16.24 -1.95
CA PHE A 311 39.05 -15.15 -1.82
C PHE A 311 39.45 -14.17 -2.92
N MET A 312 38.76 -14.23 -4.06
CA MET A 312 38.78 -13.14 -5.01
C MET A 312 37.96 -12.06 -4.31
N MET A 313 38.60 -11.40 -3.35
CA MET A 313 38.37 -9.99 -3.12
C MET A 313 38.57 -9.36 -4.50
N LEU A 314 37.49 -9.30 -5.29
CA LEU A 314 37.27 -8.13 -6.12
C LEU A 314 37.67 -6.95 -5.25
N PRO A 315 38.63 -6.11 -5.66
CA PRO A 315 39.06 -5.03 -4.81
C PRO A 315 37.82 -4.16 -4.61
N ILE A 316 37.18 -4.29 -3.45
CA ILE A 316 36.04 -3.47 -3.03
C ILE A 316 36.48 -2.00 -3.09
N HIS A 317 37.77 -1.72 -2.97
CA HIS A 317 38.39 -0.41 -3.22
C HIS A 317 38.25 0.12 -4.67
N LYS A 318 38.15 -0.72 -5.72
CA LYS A 318 37.91 -0.25 -7.09
C LYS A 318 36.43 0.02 -7.36
N VAL A 319 35.51 -0.72 -6.75
CA VAL A 319 34.07 -0.45 -6.86
C VAL A 319 33.68 0.76 -5.99
N LEU A 320 34.25 0.90 -4.79
CA LEU A 320 34.12 2.11 -3.97
C LEU A 320 34.77 3.34 -4.61
N GLY A 321 35.84 3.16 -5.41
CA GLY A 321 36.45 4.24 -6.19
C GLY A 321 35.54 4.79 -7.30
N VAL A 322 34.70 3.95 -7.89
CA VAL A 322 33.69 4.37 -8.89
C VAL A 322 32.56 5.15 -8.20
N PHE A 323 32.10 4.72 -7.03
CA PHE A 323 31.09 5.47 -6.25
C PHE A 323 31.64 6.77 -5.62
N TYR A 324 32.93 6.81 -5.26
CA TYR A 324 33.57 8.03 -4.74
C TYR A 324 33.78 9.08 -5.83
N ASN A 325 34.08 8.66 -7.07
CA ASN A 325 34.20 9.58 -8.21
C ASN A 325 32.83 10.07 -8.70
N PHE A 326 31.79 9.22 -8.71
CA PHE A 326 30.43 9.64 -9.08
C PHE A 326 29.87 10.71 -8.11
N ARG A 327 30.17 10.57 -6.81
CA ARG A 327 29.76 11.56 -5.78
C ARG A 327 30.55 12.88 -5.85
N LYS A 328 31.75 12.86 -6.45
CA LYS A 328 32.59 14.05 -6.63
C LYS A 328 32.20 14.83 -7.89
N ASP A 329 31.76 14.13 -8.93
CA ASP A 329 31.24 14.74 -10.16
C ASP A 329 29.85 15.38 -9.95
N GLU A 330 28.97 14.78 -9.14
CA GLU A 330 27.70 15.41 -8.70
C GLU A 330 27.93 16.68 -7.85
N PHE A 331 28.95 16.66 -6.97
CA PHE A 331 29.27 17.81 -6.11
C PHE A 331 29.90 18.96 -6.92
N GLN A 332 30.76 18.66 -7.90
CA GLN A 332 31.30 19.68 -8.82
C GLN A 332 30.27 20.23 -9.82
N MET A 333 29.28 19.42 -10.23
CA MET A 333 28.19 19.89 -11.09
C MET A 333 27.20 20.77 -10.31
N SER A 334 26.91 20.42 -9.05
CA SER A 334 26.15 21.24 -8.10
C SER A 334 26.80 22.60 -7.83
N ASP A 335 28.11 22.64 -7.58
CA ASP A 335 28.82 23.89 -7.28
C ASP A 335 28.97 24.80 -8.51
N ASN A 336 29.12 24.24 -9.72
CA ASN A 336 29.15 25.02 -10.96
C ASN A 336 27.78 25.57 -11.36
N ILE A 337 26.69 24.86 -11.04
CA ILE A 337 25.32 25.36 -11.24
C ILE A 337 24.99 26.46 -10.22
N ARG A 338 25.49 26.35 -8.98
CA ARG A 338 25.29 27.37 -7.93
C ARG A 338 26.07 28.67 -8.17
N LEU A 339 27.19 28.60 -8.89
CA LEU A 339 28.00 29.77 -9.28
C LEU A 339 27.46 30.51 -10.53
N GLN A 340 26.55 29.91 -11.30
CA GLN A 340 25.94 30.56 -12.48
C GLN A 340 24.57 31.22 -12.20
N THR A 341 23.97 31.03 -11.02
CA THR A 341 22.61 31.52 -10.72
C THR A 341 22.51 32.63 -9.67
N LEU A 342 23.58 33.40 -9.43
CA LEU A 342 23.47 34.64 -8.65
C LEU A 342 23.12 35.82 -9.59
N PRO A 343 21.92 36.41 -9.53
CA PRO A 343 21.64 37.65 -10.24
C PRO A 343 22.36 38.79 -9.51
N LYS A 344 23.23 39.49 -10.25
CA LYS A 344 23.72 40.81 -9.83
C LYS A 344 22.52 41.73 -9.60
N GLU A 345 22.47 42.36 -8.43
CA GLU A 345 21.61 43.50 -8.17
C GLU A 345 21.82 44.57 -9.25
N ASN A 346 20.72 45.04 -9.84
CA ASN A 346 20.64 46.41 -10.36
C ASN A 346 19.21 46.94 -10.25
N LYS A 347 19.13 48.12 -9.64
CA LYS A 347 17.97 48.99 -9.48
C LYS A 347 17.42 49.40 -10.85
N TYR A 348 16.08 49.52 -10.97
CA TYR A 348 15.34 50.77 -11.27
C TYR A 348 13.93 50.47 -11.81
N ALA A 349 12.94 51.04 -11.11
CA ALA A 349 11.70 51.70 -11.56
C ALA A 349 10.83 51.15 -12.71
N GLY A 350 9.52 51.02 -12.43
CA GLY A 350 8.50 51.65 -13.28
C GLY A 350 7.37 50.79 -13.85
N SER A 351 6.16 51.02 -13.31
CA SER A 351 4.93 51.29 -14.09
C SER A 351 4.11 50.16 -14.78
N SER A 352 2.97 49.87 -14.15
CA SER A 352 1.59 49.90 -14.69
C SER A 352 0.95 48.77 -15.52
N LYS A 353 -0.25 48.41 -15.02
CA LYS A 353 -1.57 48.24 -15.68
C LYS A 353 -1.92 46.92 -16.39
N LYS A 354 -3.06 46.37 -15.91
CA LYS A 354 -4.31 45.96 -16.60
C LYS A 354 -4.19 45.16 -17.92
N ALA A 355 -5.05 44.21 -18.29
CA ALA A 355 -6.24 43.57 -17.74
C ALA A 355 -6.74 42.56 -18.82
N THR A 356 -7.58 41.60 -18.40
CA THR A 356 -8.76 41.07 -19.11
C THR A 356 -8.65 40.22 -20.39
N ASN A 357 -9.07 38.96 -20.23
CA ASN A 357 -10.25 38.30 -20.81
C ASN A 357 -10.22 37.54 -22.16
N LEU A 358 -11.01 36.45 -22.12
CA LEU A 358 -11.76 35.73 -23.17
C LEU A 358 -10.94 34.78 -24.07
N LYS A 359 -11.33 33.53 -24.37
CA LYS A 359 -12.67 33.02 -24.73
C LYS A 359 -12.68 31.47 -24.75
N LYS A 360 -13.84 30.90 -24.41
CA LYS A 360 -14.27 29.51 -24.67
C LYS A 360 -14.12 29.12 -26.15
N LYS A 361 -13.76 27.85 -26.39
CA LYS A 361 -14.17 27.10 -27.60
C LYS A 361 -14.36 25.62 -27.26
N ARG A 362 -15.58 25.13 -27.46
CA ARG A 362 -15.95 23.71 -27.57
C ARG A 362 -15.57 23.23 -28.97
N LYS A 363 -14.92 22.07 -29.10
CA LYS A 363 -14.98 21.24 -30.30
C LYS A 363 -14.68 19.78 -29.97
N ASP A 364 -15.41 18.92 -30.65
CA ASP A 364 -15.66 17.51 -30.39
C ASP A 364 -14.48 16.56 -30.69
N SER A 365 -14.60 15.38 -30.07
CA SER A 365 -14.30 14.04 -30.60
C SER A 365 -12.96 13.80 -31.32
N ASN A 366 -12.08 13.13 -30.58
CA ASN A 366 -11.05 12.15 -30.98
C ASN A 366 -9.75 12.44 -30.22
N VAL A 367 -9.72 12.03 -28.95
CA VAL A 367 -8.47 12.04 -28.18
C VAL A 367 -7.87 10.64 -28.24
N SER A 368 -6.75 10.59 -28.97
CA SER A 368 -5.84 9.47 -29.11
C SER A 368 -5.38 8.96 -27.73
N TYR A 369 -5.29 7.63 -27.60
CA TYR A 369 -4.83 6.90 -26.40
C TYR A 369 -3.47 7.35 -25.83
N MET A 370 -2.71 8.17 -26.57
CA MET A 370 -1.45 8.77 -26.12
C MET A 370 -1.59 9.93 -25.12
N HIS A 371 -2.79 10.48 -24.91
CA HIS A 371 -2.99 11.54 -23.89
C HIS A 371 -3.27 10.99 -22.47
N LEU A 372 -3.52 9.68 -22.32
CA LEU A 372 -3.79 9.05 -21.02
C LEU A 372 -2.52 8.81 -20.17
N ILE A 373 -1.34 8.88 -20.80
CA ILE A 373 -0.05 8.59 -20.13
C ILE A 373 0.61 9.87 -19.60
N ASN A 374 0.35 11.03 -20.21
CA ASN A 374 1.04 12.29 -19.84
C ASN A 374 0.34 13.11 -18.74
N ASP A 375 -0.91 12.77 -18.36
CA ASP A 375 -1.59 13.40 -17.21
C ASP A 375 -1.41 12.62 -15.88
N LEU A 376 -0.64 11.52 -15.90
CA LEU A 376 -0.25 10.77 -14.70
C LEU A 376 1.10 11.20 -14.10
N GLU A 377 1.88 12.02 -14.81
CA GLU A 377 3.23 12.42 -14.39
C GLU A 377 3.31 13.79 -13.69
N SER A 378 2.24 14.60 -13.69
CA SER A 378 2.29 15.95 -13.09
C SER A 378 1.89 16.04 -11.61
N ASN A 379 1.57 14.93 -10.93
CA ASN A 379 1.12 14.95 -9.53
C ASN A 379 1.82 13.97 -8.59
N LEU A 380 2.96 13.40 -8.97
CA LEU A 380 3.79 12.57 -8.09
C LEU A 380 4.87 13.36 -7.32
N GLU A 381 5.03 14.67 -7.57
CA GLU A 381 6.07 15.50 -6.93
C GLU A 381 5.58 16.31 -5.72
N THR A 382 4.37 16.05 -5.20
CA THR A 382 3.96 16.55 -3.87
C THR A 382 3.34 15.45 -3.02
N VAL A 383 4.17 14.48 -2.61
CA VAL A 383 3.88 13.59 -1.46
C VAL A 383 5.00 13.66 -0.46
#